data_AF-A0A8I0BMV9-F1
#
_entry.id   AF-A0A8I0BMV9-F1
#
_cell.length_a   1.000
_cell.length_b   1.000
_cell.length_c   1.000
_cell.angle_alpha   90.00
_cell.angle_beta   90.00
_cell.angle_gamma   90.00
#
_symmetry.space_group_name_H-M   'P 1'
#
loop_
_entity.id
_entity.type
_entity.pdbx_description
1 polymer ?
#
loop_
_entity_poly.entity_id
_entity_poly.type
_entity_poly.pdbx_seq_one_letter_code
_entity_poly.pdbx_strand_id
1 'polypeptide(L)'
;MDLKKLLPCGRVIAFRKGEIVKHQDDPIEDVLILLEGTLKTEHVSENGKTLEVDEIKPVQIIASGFIFSSEPRFPVNVVAGENSKILSI
;
A
#
# COMPACT_ATOMS: atom_id res chain seq x y z
N MET A 1 15.14 -10.73 -6.07
CA MET A 1 14.86 -11.21 -4.71
C MET A 1 13.42 -11.68 -4.68
N ASP A 2 13.15 -12.88 -4.20
CA ASP A 2 11.79 -13.42 -4.13
C ASP A 2 11.13 -12.96 -2.83
N LEU A 3 10.30 -11.91 -2.92
CA LEU A 3 9.61 -11.32 -1.77
C LEU A 3 8.65 -12.30 -1.08
N LYS A 4 8.19 -13.35 -1.77
CA LYS A 4 7.32 -14.37 -1.15
C LYS A 4 8.06 -15.21 -0.11
N LYS A 5 9.40 -15.23 -0.11
CA LYS A 5 10.19 -15.89 0.95
C LYS A 5 10.05 -15.22 2.31
N LEU A 6 9.55 -13.98 2.35
CA LEU A 6 9.30 -13.24 3.59
C LEU A 6 7.95 -13.57 4.22
N LEU A 7 7.11 -14.42 3.62
CA LEU A 7 5.82 -14.84 4.19
C LEU A 7 5.91 -15.31 5.66
N PRO A 8 6.95 -16.03 6.11
CA PRO A 8 7.08 -16.42 7.52
C PRO A 8 7.41 -15.26 8.49
N CYS A 9 7.77 -14.08 7.97
CA CYS A 9 8.24 -12.95 8.76
C CYS A 9 7.11 -12.01 9.22
N GLY A 10 5.86 -12.23 8.79
CA GLY A 10 4.77 -11.30 9.03
C GLY A 10 3.38 -11.95 8.97
N ARG A 11 2.35 -11.09 8.92
CA ARG A 11 0.94 -11.50 8.81
C ARG A 11 0.39 -11.20 7.42
N VAL A 12 -0.41 -12.10 6.88
CA VAL A 12 -1.17 -11.85 5.64
C VAL A 12 -2.53 -11.26 5.98
N ILE A 13 -2.83 -10.10 5.41
CA ILE A 13 -4.09 -9.37 5.57
C ILE A 13 -4.80 -9.36 4.22
N ALA A 14 -6.09 -9.67 4.21
CA ALA A 14 -6.91 -9.67 3.01
C ALA A 14 -7.82 -8.43 2.99
N PHE A 15 -7.92 -7.81 1.83
CA PHE A 15 -8.80 -6.67 1.56
C PHE A 15 -9.72 -7.00 0.39
N ARG A 16 -10.98 -6.59 0.49
CA ARG A 16 -11.97 -6.65 -0.58
C ARG A 16 -11.79 -5.44 -1.50
N LYS A 17 -12.22 -5.60 -2.75
CA LYS A 17 -12.28 -4.47 -3.71
C LYS A 17 -12.97 -3.26 -3.09
N GLY A 18 -12.31 -2.10 -3.16
CA GLY A 18 -12.78 -0.81 -2.65
C GLY A 18 -12.45 -0.54 -1.19
N GLU A 19 -11.92 -1.52 -0.43
CA GLU A 19 -11.49 -1.27 0.95
C GLU A 19 -10.21 -0.42 0.99
N ILE A 20 -10.18 0.53 1.94
CA ILE A 20 -9.00 1.33 2.21
C ILE A 20 -8.00 0.47 2.97
N VAL A 21 -6.80 0.37 2.43
CA VAL A 21 -5.65 -0.29 3.07
C VAL A 21 -5.01 0.66 4.06
N LYS A 22 -4.74 1.90 3.63
CA LYS A 22 -4.15 2.98 4.42
C LYS A 22 -4.65 4.33 3.94
N HIS A 23 -4.85 5.26 4.87
CA HIS A 23 -5.11 6.65 4.55
C HIS A 23 -3.81 7.41 4.31
N GLN A 24 -3.90 8.48 3.53
CA GLN A 24 -2.86 9.50 3.48
C GLN A 24 -2.55 9.98 4.91
N ASP A 25 -1.27 10.25 5.17
CA ASP A 25 -0.73 10.66 6.47
C ASP A 25 -0.79 9.61 7.59
N ASP A 26 -1.36 8.41 7.35
CA ASP A 26 -1.20 7.29 8.28
C ASP A 26 0.29 7.01 8.52
N PRO A 27 0.71 6.72 9.76
CA PRO A 27 2.07 6.32 10.03
C PRO A 27 2.40 4.98 9.33
N ILE A 28 3.61 4.87 8.80
CA ILE A 28 4.16 3.62 8.29
C ILE A 28 4.86 2.92 9.46
N GLU A 29 4.18 1.94 10.05
CA GLU A 29 4.68 1.15 11.18
C GLU A 29 5.21 -0.23 10.76
N ASP A 30 4.62 -0.79 9.70
CA ASP A 30 4.94 -2.11 9.13
C ASP A 30 5.43 -1.94 7.67
N VAL A 31 6.29 -2.84 7.21
CA VAL A 31 6.60 -2.96 5.78
C VAL A 31 5.49 -3.74 5.10
N LEU A 32 4.76 -3.07 4.20
CA LEU A 32 3.66 -3.68 3.46
C LEU A 32 4.11 -4.17 2.08
N ILE A 33 3.78 -5.42 1.76
CA ILE A 33 4.07 -6.05 0.45
C ILE A 33 2.78 -6.57 -0.16
N LEU A 34 2.41 -6.07 -1.33
CA LEU A 34 1.31 -6.62 -2.11
C LEU A 34 1.70 -8.01 -2.66
N LEU A 35 0.97 -9.05 -2.27
CA LEU A 35 1.21 -10.44 -2.67
C LEU A 35 0.33 -10.87 -3.86
N GLU A 36 -0.94 -10.47 -3.85
CA GLU A 36 -1.98 -10.83 -4.82
C GLU A 36 -2.96 -9.66 -4.96
N GLY A 37 -3.61 -9.57 -6.13
CA GLY A 37 -4.59 -8.52 -6.45
C GLY A 37 -3.94 -7.27 -7.03
N THR A 38 -4.63 -6.14 -6.90
CA THR A 38 -4.19 -4.82 -7.39
C THR A 38 -4.55 -3.78 -6.36
N LEU A 39 -3.67 -2.81 -6.12
CA LEU A 39 -3.98 -1.62 -5.31
C LEU A 39 -3.99 -0.39 -6.20
N LYS A 40 -4.73 0.63 -5.75
CA LYS A 40 -4.81 1.95 -6.35
C LYS A 40 -4.30 2.96 -5.34
N THR A 41 -3.52 3.92 -5.79
CA THR A 41 -3.12 5.06 -4.97
C THR A 41 -3.85 6.30 -5.44
N GLU A 42 -4.49 6.99 -4.51
CA GLU A 42 -5.33 8.14 -4.80
C GLU A 42 -4.66 9.41 -4.26
N HIS A 43 -4.17 10.26 -5.17
CA HIS A 43 -3.59 11.55 -4.82
C HIS A 43 -4.64 12.65 -5.01
N VAL A 44 -4.97 13.37 -3.93
CA VAL A 44 -5.86 14.53 -3.98
C VAL A 44 -5.02 15.79 -4.01
N SER A 45 -5.08 16.55 -5.11
CA SER A 45 -4.39 17.83 -5.22
C SER A 45 -4.88 18.83 -4.16
N GLU A 46 -4.03 19.78 -3.74
CA GLU A 46 -4.30 20.77 -2.68
C GLU A 46 -5.60 21.60 -2.88
N ASN A 47 -6.05 21.72 -4.12
CA ASN A 47 -7.27 22.42 -4.51
C ASN A 47 -8.50 21.51 -4.67
N GLY A 48 -8.38 20.23 -4.28
CA GLY A 48 -9.44 19.22 -4.29
C GLY A 48 -9.96 18.83 -5.68
N LYS A 49 -9.28 19.26 -6.76
CA LYS A 49 -9.81 19.21 -8.13
C LYS A 49 -9.40 17.99 -8.94
N THR A 50 -8.23 17.41 -8.68
CA THR A 50 -7.70 16.33 -9.50
C THR A 50 -7.34 15.14 -8.64
N LEU A 51 -7.97 14.00 -8.94
CA LEU A 51 -7.62 12.69 -8.42
C LEU A 51 -6.75 11.98 -9.47
N GLU A 52 -5.47 11.84 -9.18
CA GLU A 52 -4.60 10.97 -9.96
C GLU A 52 -4.59 9.59 -9.32
N VAL A 53 -4.75 8.55 -10.16
CA VAL A 53 -4.82 7.17 -9.72
C VAL A 53 -3.74 6.36 -10.39
N ASP A 54 -2.77 5.92 -9.60
CA ASP A 54 -1.76 4.95 -10.00
C ASP A 54 -2.15 3.54 -9.53
N GLU A 55 -1.63 2.52 -10.22
CA GLU A 55 -1.86 1.12 -9.87
C GLU A 55 -0.57 0.45 -9.36
N ILE A 56 -0.70 -0.33 -8.28
CA ILE A 56 0.36 -1.19 -7.75
C ILE A 56 0.00 -2.64 -8.07
N LYS A 57 0.92 -3.36 -8.72
CA LYS A 57 0.75 -4.77 -9.09
C LYS A 57 1.67 -5.68 -8.26
N PRO A 58 1.30 -6.96 -8.05
CA PRO A 58 2.12 -7.86 -7.25
C PRO A 58 3.36 -8.32 -8.04
N VAL A 59 4.48 -8.67 -7.39
CA VAL A 59 4.74 -8.61 -5.95
C VAL A 59 5.58 -7.37 -5.65
N GLN A 60 5.07 -6.41 -4.87
CA GLN A 60 5.69 -5.09 -4.72
C GLN A 60 5.55 -4.53 -3.30
N ILE A 61 6.60 -3.83 -2.83
CA ILE A 61 6.60 -3.09 -1.56
C ILE A 61 5.82 -1.79 -1.75
N ILE A 62 4.91 -1.49 -0.84
CA ILE A 62 4.07 -0.28 -0.85
C ILE A 62 4.84 0.87 -0.20
N ALA A 63 4.81 2.05 -0.81
CA ALA A 63 5.46 3.27 -0.29
C ALA A 63 6.96 3.10 0.06
N SER A 64 7.70 2.29 -0.68
CA SER A 64 9.09 1.90 -0.35
C SER A 64 10.04 3.07 -0.11
N GLY A 65 9.85 4.20 -0.81
CA GLY A 65 10.65 5.42 -0.62
C GLY A 65 10.40 6.16 0.69
N PHE A 66 9.32 5.86 1.41
CA PHE A 66 8.89 6.58 2.63
C PHE A 66 9.11 5.79 3.92
N ILE A 67 9.35 4.47 3.83
CA ILE A 67 9.46 3.57 5.01
C ILE A 67 10.53 4.04 6.00
N PHE A 68 11.66 4.58 5.51
CA PHE A 68 12.81 4.98 6.35
C PHE A 68 13.05 6.50 6.34
N SER A 69 12.02 7.31 6.05
CA SER A 69 12.14 8.76 6.20
C SER A 69 12.18 9.16 7.68
N SER A 70 12.55 10.40 7.98
CA SER A 70 12.55 10.93 9.35
C SER A 70 11.15 10.97 9.98
N GLU A 71 10.11 11.05 9.16
CA GLU A 71 8.70 10.97 9.56
C GLU A 71 7.95 10.10 8.54
N PRO A 72 7.91 8.76 8.75
CA PRO A 72 7.42 7.83 7.74
C PRO A 72 5.89 7.79 7.74
N ARG A 73 5.30 8.35 6.69
CA ARG A 73 3.84 8.41 6.46
C ARG A 73 3.49 8.04 5.03
N PHE A 74 2.29 7.50 4.83
CA PHE A 74 1.78 7.24 3.49
C PHE A 74 1.50 8.57 2.77
N PRO A 75 2.09 8.80 1.58
CA PRO A 75 1.94 10.08 0.89
C PRO A 75 0.55 10.26 0.24
N VAL A 76 -0.22 9.18 0.13
CA VAL A 76 -1.50 9.08 -0.59
C VAL A 76 -2.37 8.00 0.06
N ASN A 77 -3.67 8.03 -0.21
CA ASN A 77 -4.55 6.91 0.13
C ASN A 77 -4.15 5.67 -0.68
N VAL A 78 -4.21 4.50 -0.05
CA VAL A 78 -4.00 3.21 -0.70
C VAL A 78 -5.29 2.41 -0.60
N VAL A 79 -5.86 2.03 -1.74
CA VAL A 79 -7.17 1.38 -1.85
C VAL A 79 -7.03 0.07 -2.62
N ALA A 80 -7.77 -0.96 -2.22
CA ALA A 80 -7.81 -2.22 -2.95
C ALA A 80 -8.57 -2.05 -4.27
N GLY A 81 -7.89 -2.17 -5.42
CA GLY A 81 -8.51 -2.11 -6.75
C GLY A 81 -9.31 -3.36 -7.12
N GLU A 82 -8.94 -4.49 -6.52
CA GLU A 82 -9.64 -5.78 -6.53
C GLU A 82 -9.44 -6.49 -5.19
N ASN A 83 -9.90 -7.73 -5.04
CA ASN A 83 -9.60 -8.50 -3.83
C ASN A 83 -8.08 -8.76 -3.75
N SER A 84 -7.45 -8.28 -2.69
CA SER A 84 -6.00 -8.20 -2.56
C SER A 84 -5.50 -8.84 -1.27
N LYS A 85 -4.28 -9.36 -1.30
CA LYS A 85 -3.58 -9.87 -0.11
C LYS A 85 -2.28 -9.11 0.08
N ILE A 86 -2.05 -8.62 1.28
CA ILE A 86 -0.86 -7.89 1.67
C ILE A 86 -0.16 -8.64 2.81
N LEU A 87 1.15 -8.76 2.72
CA LEU A 87 2.01 -9.14 3.84
C LEU A 87 2.40 -7.89 4.62
N SER A 88 2.17 -7.90 5.92
CA SER A 88 2.59 -6.88 6.89
C SER A 88 3.72 -7.47 7.73
N ILE A 89 4.92 -6.89 7.65
CA ILE A 89 6.12 -7.29 8.39
C ILE A 89 6.47 -6.21 9.41
#